data_AF-A0A956JMD6-F1
#
_entry.id   AF-A0A956JMD6-F1
#
_cell.length_a   1.000
_cell.length_b   1.000
_cell.length_c   1.000
_cell.angle_alpha   90.00
_cell.angle_beta   90.00
_cell.angle_gamma   90.00
#
_symmetry.space_group_name_H-M   'P 1'
#
loop_
_entity.id
_entity.type
_entity.pdbx_description
1 polymer ?
#
loop_
_entity_poly.entity_id
_entity_poly.type
_entity_poly.pdbx_seq_one_letter_code
_entity_poly.pdbx_strand_id
1 'polypeptide(L)'
;MPPTATQGPEEHLRFYRGIVVVGSVLIPVFGLVEWGIGYDPFAARLAFSIAGFALLFASFVSPALRRNFRAVPVLYCYVLFAWFTHIAVEHGWTMEDVLGLLPITIGVTVVARRAWEVAGFLLFLAVDLVVAYQLTPDPRLDVSVPLGILGTFTLILGWMGVWRSRLEEALRGANEGLEARVAERTALLEREVAERVAAERRANDANAAKSRFLAN
;
A
#
# COMPACT_ATOMS: atom_id res chain seq x y z
N MET A 1 5.82 -20.11 9.64
CA MET A 1 4.68 -20.15 8.70
C MET A 1 5.06 -19.34 7.47
N PRO A 2 5.22 -19.96 6.29
CA PRO A 2 5.47 -19.20 5.08
C PRO A 2 4.23 -18.34 4.75
N PRO A 3 4.40 -17.07 4.38
CA PRO A 3 3.28 -16.23 3.97
C PRO A 3 2.62 -16.84 2.73
N THR A 4 1.32 -17.10 2.81
CA THR A 4 0.50 -17.61 1.71
C THR A 4 0.58 -16.66 0.51
N ALA A 5 1.01 -17.19 -0.64
CA ALA A 5 1.29 -16.50 -1.90
C ALA A 5 0.06 -15.88 -2.60
N THR A 6 -1.01 -15.61 -1.85
CA THR A 6 -2.29 -15.11 -2.35
C THR A 6 -2.89 -14.12 -1.37
N GLN A 7 -2.15 -13.06 -1.02
CA GLN A 7 -2.81 -11.84 -0.55
C GLN A 7 -3.64 -11.30 -1.72
N GLY A 8 -4.87 -11.82 -1.85
CA GLY A 8 -5.72 -11.57 -3.00
C GLY A 8 -6.10 -10.10 -3.12
N PRO A 9 -6.73 -9.70 -4.24
CA PRO A 9 -7.30 -8.35 -4.42
C PRO A 9 -8.16 -7.88 -3.23
N GLU A 10 -8.74 -8.83 -2.48
CA GLU A 10 -9.51 -8.58 -1.27
C GLU A 10 -8.71 -8.00 -0.11
N GLU A 11 -7.45 -8.41 0.10
CA GLU A 11 -6.65 -7.91 1.22
C GLU A 11 -6.28 -6.44 1.02
N HIS A 12 -5.90 -6.07 -0.21
CA HIS A 12 -5.68 -4.67 -0.56
C HIS A 12 -6.95 -3.83 -0.39
N LEU A 13 -8.11 -4.37 -0.76
CA LEU A 13 -9.39 -3.68 -0.56
C LEU A 13 -9.70 -3.47 0.93
N ARG A 14 -9.47 -4.48 1.78
CA ARG A 14 -9.63 -4.34 3.24
C ARG A 14 -8.71 -3.27 3.81
N PHE A 15 -7.46 -3.23 3.36
CA PHE A 15 -6.49 -2.21 3.76
C PHE A 15 -6.97 -0.79 3.40
N TYR A 16 -7.37 -0.56 2.14
CA TYR A 16 -7.86 0.74 1.69
C TYR A 16 -9.13 1.18 2.44
N ARG A 17 -10.06 0.25 2.69
CA ARG A 17 -11.24 0.52 3.51
C ARG A 17 -10.85 0.92 4.94
N GLY A 18 -9.86 0.26 5.52
CA GLY A 18 -9.31 0.59 6.83
C GLY A 18 -8.81 2.04 6.89
N ILE A 19 -8.08 2.51 5.87
CA ILE A 19 -7.61 3.90 5.80
C ILE A 19 -8.79 4.88 5.77
N VAL A 20 -9.82 4.61 4.95
CA VAL A 20 -11.01 5.47 4.88
C VAL A 20 -11.76 5.49 6.21
N VAL A 21 -11.91 4.35 6.89
CA VAL A 21 -12.53 4.28 8.22
C VAL A 21 -11.75 5.10 9.24
N VAL A 22 -10.44 4.89 9.31
CA VAL A 22 -9.56 5.61 10.26
C VAL A 22 -9.66 7.11 10.01
N GLY A 23 -9.56 7.57 8.77
CA GLY A 23 -9.75 8.98 8.43
C GLY A 23 -11.13 9.50 8.85
N SER A 24 -12.20 8.79 8.46
CA SER A 24 -13.59 9.19 8.75
C SER A 24 -13.89 9.31 10.24
N VAL A 25 -13.21 8.51 11.08
CA VAL A 25 -13.35 8.55 12.55
C VAL A 25 -12.44 9.60 13.19
N LEU A 26 -11.18 9.69 12.77
CA LEU A 26 -10.21 10.59 13.40
C LEU A 26 -10.53 12.06 13.15
N ILE A 27 -10.96 12.43 11.95
CA ILE A 27 -11.24 13.83 11.57
C ILE A 27 -12.21 14.54 12.55
N PRO A 28 -13.39 13.99 12.88
CA PRO A 28 -14.32 14.62 13.81
C PRO A 28 -13.81 14.53 15.25
N VAL A 29 -13.13 13.45 15.62
CA VAL A 29 -12.50 13.32 16.96
C VAL A 29 -11.49 14.45 17.20
N PHE A 30 -10.68 14.79 16.20
CA PHE A 30 -9.76 15.93 16.28
C PHE A 30 -10.48 17.27 16.40
N GLY A 31 -11.72 17.38 15.92
CA GLY A 31 -12.56 18.57 16.09
C GLY A 31 -13.23 18.68 17.47
N LEU A 32 -13.20 17.60 18.27
CA LEU A 32 -13.66 17.63 19.67
C LEU A 32 -12.55 18.09 20.63
N VAL A 33 -11.30 18.07 20.18
CA VAL A 33 -10.21 18.70 20.92
C VAL A 33 -10.40 20.20 20.78
N GLU A 34 -10.59 20.89 21.89
CA GLU A 34 -10.88 22.33 21.91
C GLU A 34 -9.64 23.11 21.45
N TRP A 35 -9.73 23.75 20.28
CA TRP A 35 -8.68 24.63 19.76
C TRP A 35 -9.00 26.05 20.20
N GLY A 36 -8.12 26.63 21.02
CA GLY A 36 -8.44 27.78 21.85
C GLY A 36 -9.02 28.99 21.11
N ILE A 37 -8.61 29.26 19.86
CA ILE A 37 -9.09 30.40 19.07
C ILE A 37 -8.79 30.10 17.58
N GLY A 38 -9.78 29.66 16.80
CA GLY A 38 -9.57 29.36 15.37
C GLY A 38 -10.85 28.95 14.64
N TYR A 39 -11.01 29.39 13.39
CA TYR A 39 -12.13 29.01 12.53
C TYR A 39 -11.93 27.56 12.05
N ASP A 40 -12.62 26.63 12.68
CA ASP A 40 -12.67 25.22 12.27
C ASP A 40 -14.09 24.68 12.40
N PRO A 41 -14.90 24.75 11.33
CA PRO A 41 -16.30 24.37 11.40
C PRO A 41 -16.43 22.86 11.58
N PHE A 42 -16.87 22.42 12.76
CA PHE A 42 -17.16 21.02 13.07
C PHE A 42 -18.11 20.37 12.04
N ALA A 43 -19.02 21.16 11.46
CA ALA A 43 -19.91 20.71 10.38
C ALA A 43 -19.15 20.22 9.14
N ALA A 44 -18.05 20.89 8.74
CA ALA A 44 -17.23 20.46 7.62
C ALA A 44 -16.49 19.15 7.92
N ARG A 45 -15.97 19.00 9.14
CA ARG A 45 -15.37 17.73 9.61
C ARG A 45 -16.37 16.58 9.55
N LEU A 46 -17.60 16.81 10.02
CA LEU A 46 -18.67 15.82 9.94
C LEU A 46 -19.04 15.49 8.49
N ALA A 47 -19.05 16.48 7.60
CA ALA A 47 -19.28 16.26 6.18
C ALA A 47 -18.20 15.35 5.56
N PHE A 48 -16.93 15.53 5.90
CA PHE A 48 -15.86 14.63 5.45
C PHE A 48 -16.00 13.21 6.00
N SER A 49 -16.43 13.05 7.26
CA SER A 49 -16.73 11.74 7.82
C SER A 49 -17.89 11.05 7.11
N ILE A 50 -18.98 11.77 6.88
CA ILE A 50 -20.16 11.25 6.18
C ILE A 50 -19.76 10.85 4.75
N ALA A 51 -19.01 11.70 4.04
CA ALA A 51 -18.51 11.40 2.70
C ALA A 51 -17.60 10.15 2.70
N GLY A 52 -16.69 10.03 3.67
CA GLY A 52 -15.81 8.88 3.81
C GLY A 52 -16.58 7.58 4.09
N PHE A 53 -17.56 7.60 5.00
CA PHE A 53 -18.44 6.47 5.27
C PHE A 53 -19.35 6.13 4.08
N ALA A 54 -19.84 7.12 3.35
CA ALA A 54 -20.62 6.89 2.13
C ALA A 54 -19.78 6.20 1.05
N LEU A 55 -18.52 6.63 0.84
CA LEU A 55 -17.58 5.98 -0.07
C LEU A 55 -17.24 4.55 0.38
N LEU A 56 -17.05 4.36 1.69
CA LEU A 56 -16.85 3.04 2.28
C LEU A 56 -18.05 2.12 2.00
N PHE A 57 -19.27 2.58 2.29
CA PHE A 57 -20.50 1.83 2.06
C PHE A 57 -20.69 1.51 0.58
N ALA A 58 -20.51 2.50 -0.29
CA ALA A 58 -20.55 2.32 -1.74
C ALA A 58 -19.55 1.27 -2.22
N SER A 59 -18.40 1.11 -1.55
CA SER A 59 -17.41 0.08 -1.89
C SER A 59 -17.90 -1.34 -1.62
N PHE A 60 -18.91 -1.54 -0.77
CA PHE A 60 -19.50 -2.87 -0.55
C PHE A 60 -20.52 -3.21 -1.63
N VAL A 61 -21.25 -2.20 -2.11
CA VAL A 61 -22.36 -2.37 -3.06
C VAL A 61 -21.89 -2.36 -4.51
N SER A 62 -20.97 -1.46 -4.89
CA SER A 62 -20.60 -1.22 -6.29
C SER A 62 -19.35 -2.01 -6.73
N PRO A 63 -19.46 -2.95 -7.69
CA PRO A 63 -18.31 -3.67 -8.25
C PRO A 63 -17.33 -2.74 -8.97
N ALA A 64 -17.83 -1.69 -9.63
CA ALA A 64 -17.00 -0.71 -10.32
C ALA A 64 -16.11 0.05 -9.34
N LEU A 65 -16.68 0.46 -8.20
CA LEU A 65 -15.93 1.15 -7.16
C LEU A 65 -14.91 0.22 -6.51
N ARG A 66 -15.22 -1.07 -6.29
CA ARG A 66 -14.25 -2.06 -5.79
C ARG A 66 -13.01 -2.20 -6.67
N ARG A 67 -13.19 -2.20 -8.00
CA ARG A 67 -12.06 -2.32 -8.96
C ARG A 67 -11.10 -1.14 -8.88
N ASN A 68 -11.62 0.06 -8.64
CA ASN A 68 -10.84 1.31 -8.61
C ASN A 68 -10.67 1.87 -7.20
N PHE A 69 -10.99 1.10 -6.15
CA PHE A 69 -11.09 1.64 -4.79
C PHE A 69 -9.79 2.22 -4.26
N ARG A 70 -8.65 1.83 -4.84
CA ARG A 70 -7.34 2.39 -4.51
C ARG A 70 -7.27 3.92 -4.70
N ALA A 71 -7.95 4.46 -5.71
CA ALA A 71 -7.93 5.91 -5.96
C ALA A 71 -8.73 6.69 -4.92
N VAL A 72 -9.71 6.05 -4.27
CA VAL A 72 -10.61 6.68 -3.30
C VAL A 72 -9.88 7.24 -2.08
N PRO A 73 -9.08 6.48 -1.31
CA PRO A 73 -8.35 7.03 -0.17
C PRO A 73 -7.32 8.08 -0.59
N VAL A 74 -6.73 7.96 -1.79
CA VAL A 74 -5.81 8.99 -2.31
C VAL A 74 -6.54 10.31 -2.51
N LEU A 75 -7.63 10.30 -3.28
CA LEU A 75 -8.44 11.50 -3.52
C LEU A 75 -9.00 12.08 -2.21
N TYR A 76 -9.46 11.20 -1.31
CA TYR A 76 -9.94 11.61 0.00
C TYR A 76 -8.85 12.34 0.79
N CYS A 77 -7.63 11.80 0.86
CA CYS A 77 -6.52 12.46 1.53
C CYS A 77 -6.11 13.77 0.85
N TYR A 78 -6.15 13.89 -0.48
CA TYR A 78 -5.86 15.16 -1.18
C TYR A 78 -6.87 16.25 -0.81
N VAL A 79 -8.15 15.90 -0.81
CA VAL A 79 -9.23 16.83 -0.42
C VAL A 79 -9.08 17.24 1.04
N LEU A 80 -8.77 16.30 1.93
CA LEU A 80 -8.51 16.61 3.33
C LEU A 80 -7.28 17.49 3.50
N PHE A 81 -6.20 17.18 2.79
CA PHE A 81 -4.98 17.99 2.83
C PHE A 81 -5.30 19.44 2.46
N ALA A 82 -5.95 19.68 1.32
CA ALA A 82 -6.35 21.02 0.89
C ALA A 82 -7.28 21.71 1.90
N TRP A 83 -8.21 20.99 2.51
CA TRP A 83 -9.07 21.53 3.56
C TRP A 83 -8.28 21.94 4.81
N PHE A 84 -7.41 21.08 5.33
CA PHE A 84 -6.59 21.40 6.50
C PHE A 84 -5.56 22.49 6.20
N THR A 85 -5.05 22.57 4.97
CA THR A 85 -4.27 23.71 4.48
C THR A 85 -5.09 25.00 4.53
N HIS A 86 -6.35 24.98 4.09
CA HIS A 86 -7.24 26.15 4.20
C HIS A 86 -7.46 26.58 5.67
N ILE A 87 -7.65 25.62 6.58
CA ILE A 87 -7.72 25.92 8.03
C ILE A 87 -6.40 26.54 8.53
N ALA A 88 -5.25 26.02 8.08
CA ALA A 88 -3.94 26.57 8.44
C ALA A 88 -3.76 28.03 7.95
N VAL A 89 -4.33 28.39 6.79
CA VAL A 89 -4.36 29.78 6.31
C VAL A 89 -5.12 30.68 7.29
N GLU A 90 -6.30 30.24 7.75
CA GLU A 90 -7.11 31.00 8.72
C GLU A 90 -6.43 31.13 10.10
N HIS A 91 -5.59 30.14 10.47
CA HIS A 91 -4.80 30.17 11.71
C HIS A 91 -3.47 30.92 11.59
N GLY A 92 -3.10 31.35 10.38
CA GLY A 92 -1.80 31.99 10.12
C GLY A 92 -0.61 31.04 10.25
N TRP A 93 -0.79 29.75 9.91
CA TRP A 93 0.24 28.71 9.89
C TRP A 93 0.98 28.51 11.22
N THR A 94 0.36 27.80 12.16
CA THR A 94 1.00 27.36 13.41
C THR A 94 1.74 26.03 13.24
N MET A 95 2.61 25.67 14.20
CA MET A 95 3.29 24.37 14.16
C MET A 95 2.29 23.23 14.34
N GLU A 96 1.24 23.43 15.13
CA GLU A 96 0.17 22.47 15.32
C GLU A 96 -0.54 22.14 14.00
N ASP A 97 -0.77 23.14 13.13
CA ASP A 97 -1.38 22.91 11.80
C ASP A 97 -0.49 22.02 10.93
N VAL A 98 0.83 22.27 10.92
CA VAL A 98 1.80 21.46 10.17
C VAL A 98 1.85 20.02 10.70
N LEU A 99 1.82 19.84 12.03
CA LEU A 99 1.77 18.52 12.65
C LEU A 99 0.44 17.81 12.38
N GLY A 100 -0.66 18.56 12.28
CA GLY A 100 -1.99 18.05 11.91
C GLY A 100 -2.06 17.53 10.46
N LEU A 101 -1.23 18.04 9.57
CA LEU A 101 -1.13 17.56 8.18
C LEU A 101 -0.32 16.25 8.05
N LEU A 102 0.55 15.92 9.00
CA LEU A 102 1.40 14.72 8.94
C LEU A 102 0.62 13.41 8.78
N PRO A 103 -0.44 13.11 9.55
CA PRO A 103 -1.22 11.89 9.36
C PRO A 103 -1.80 11.75 7.94
N ILE A 104 -2.16 12.88 7.30
CA ILE A 104 -2.71 12.89 5.93
C ILE A 104 -1.60 12.57 4.93
N THR A 105 -0.43 13.21 5.08
CA THR A 105 0.78 12.91 4.31
C THR A 105 1.20 11.45 4.43
N ILE A 106 1.17 10.89 5.64
CA ILE A 106 1.44 9.47 5.90
C ILE A 106 0.40 8.61 5.18
N GLY A 107 -0.89 8.96 5.27
CA GLY A 107 -1.97 8.25 4.59
C GLY A 107 -1.77 8.16 3.08
N VAL A 108 -1.41 9.27 2.41
CA VAL A 108 -1.13 9.27 0.96
C VAL A 108 0.10 8.43 0.63
N THR A 109 1.20 8.61 1.35
CA THR A 109 2.48 7.95 1.06
C THR A 109 2.41 6.44 1.26
N VAL A 110 1.66 5.98 2.25
CA VAL A 110 1.41 4.55 2.50
C VAL A 110 0.58 3.89 1.38
N VAL A 111 -0.28 4.66 0.69
CA VAL A 111 -1.08 4.15 -0.44
C VAL A 111 -0.31 4.20 -1.77
N ALA A 112 0.71 5.06 -1.86
CA ALA A 112 1.54 5.19 -3.04
C ALA A 112 2.37 3.91 -3.27
N ARG A 113 2.27 3.34 -4.47
CA ARG A 113 3.06 2.17 -4.89
C ARG A 113 4.10 2.50 -5.96
N ARG A 114 3.97 3.65 -6.60
CA ARG A 114 4.82 4.05 -7.71
C ARG A 114 5.51 5.37 -7.39
N ALA A 115 6.75 5.51 -7.84
CA ALA A 115 7.53 6.73 -7.61
C ALA A 115 6.84 7.98 -8.17
N TRP A 116 6.12 7.87 -9.30
CA TRP A 116 5.38 9.00 -9.86
C TRP A 116 4.16 9.41 -9.03
N GLU A 117 3.57 8.52 -8.23
CA GLU A 117 2.47 8.88 -7.32
C GLU A 117 3.00 9.70 -6.15
N VAL A 118 4.18 9.33 -5.63
CA VAL A 118 4.90 10.10 -4.61
C VAL A 118 5.32 11.46 -5.17
N ALA A 119 5.89 11.49 -6.38
CA ALA A 119 6.27 12.73 -7.04
C ALA A 119 5.06 13.63 -7.34
N GLY A 120 3.94 13.04 -7.77
CA GLY A 120 2.68 13.75 -8.00
C GLY A 120 2.14 14.37 -6.71
N PHE A 121 2.21 13.66 -5.59
CA PHE A 121 1.82 14.20 -4.29
C PHE A 121 2.76 15.30 -3.80
N LEU A 122 4.08 15.16 -3.99
CA LEU A 122 5.04 16.22 -3.67
C LEU A 122 4.78 17.49 -4.47
N LEU A 123 4.46 17.34 -5.76
CA LEU A 123 4.10 18.48 -6.61
C LEU A 123 2.80 19.12 -6.12
N PHE A 124 1.76 18.32 -5.85
CA PHE A 124 0.51 18.82 -5.28
C PHE A 124 0.75 19.58 -3.98
N LEU A 125 1.50 18.99 -3.04
CA LEU A 125 1.85 19.60 -1.77
C LEU A 125 2.58 20.92 -1.96
N ALA A 126 3.57 20.98 -2.85
CA ALA A 126 4.31 22.21 -3.11
C ALA A 126 3.42 23.31 -3.70
N VAL A 127 2.55 22.96 -4.65
CA VAL A 127 1.60 23.91 -5.26
C VAL A 127 0.57 24.40 -4.24
N ASP A 128 -0.02 23.49 -3.47
CA ASP A 128 -1.02 23.80 -2.43
C ASP A 128 -0.43 24.73 -1.37
N LEU A 129 0.78 24.44 -0.88
CA LEU A 129 1.49 25.31 0.06
C LEU A 129 1.79 26.69 -0.54
N VAL A 130 2.27 26.76 -1.79
CA VAL A 130 2.55 28.07 -2.44
C VAL A 130 1.27 28.90 -2.53
N VAL A 131 0.16 28.31 -2.96
CA VAL A 131 -1.14 28.99 -3.04
C VAL A 131 -1.59 29.44 -1.66
N ALA A 132 -1.54 28.56 -0.67
CA ALA A 132 -1.98 28.87 0.69
C ALA A 132 -1.15 29.97 1.36
N TYR A 133 0.17 29.98 1.16
CA TYR A 133 1.04 31.04 1.65
C TYR A 133 0.78 32.39 0.99
N GLN A 134 0.41 32.41 -0.30
CA GLN A 134 -0.01 33.66 -0.97
C GLN A 134 -1.32 34.22 -0.41
N LEU A 135 -2.19 33.35 0.10
CA LEU A 135 -3.46 33.74 0.73
C LEU A 135 -3.31 34.15 2.20
N THR A 136 -2.14 33.97 2.81
CA THR A 136 -1.90 34.27 4.23
C THR A 136 -1.19 35.63 4.37
N PRO A 137 -1.83 36.68 4.94
CA PRO A 137 -1.23 38.01 5.02
C PRO A 137 0.03 38.11 5.92
N ASP A 138 0.14 37.26 6.95
CA ASP A 138 1.26 37.24 7.90
C ASP A 138 1.46 35.83 8.49
N PRO A 139 2.09 34.89 7.76
CA PRO A 139 2.29 33.52 8.23
C PRO A 139 3.32 33.48 9.38
N ARG A 140 2.97 32.81 10.48
CA ARG A 140 3.85 32.67 11.67
C ARG A 140 5.05 31.75 11.42
N LEU A 141 4.94 30.87 10.42
CA LEU A 141 5.99 29.95 10.02
C LEU A 141 6.40 30.24 8.57
N ASP A 142 7.70 30.25 8.30
CA ASP A 142 8.21 30.29 6.92
C ASP A 142 7.76 29.06 6.13
N VAL A 143 7.45 29.24 4.84
CA VAL A 143 7.02 28.14 3.93
C VAL A 143 8.02 26.98 3.84
N SER A 144 9.30 27.26 4.12
CA SER A 144 10.36 26.25 4.18
C SER A 144 10.12 25.21 5.28
N VAL A 145 9.43 25.57 6.37
CA VAL A 145 9.16 24.68 7.50
C VAL A 145 8.15 23.58 7.14
N PRO A 146 6.89 23.87 6.74
CA PRO A 146 5.96 22.83 6.33
C PRO A 146 6.44 22.07 5.11
N LEU A 147 7.06 22.75 4.13
CA LEU A 147 7.62 22.09 2.95
C LEU A 147 8.73 21.11 3.33
N GLY A 148 9.62 21.52 4.24
CA GLY A 148 10.72 20.70 4.75
C GLY A 148 10.20 19.48 5.50
N ILE A 149 9.33 19.68 6.50
CA ILE A 149 8.77 18.60 7.32
C ILE A 149 7.95 17.64 6.45
N LEU A 150 6.90 18.12 5.80
CA LEU A 150 5.97 17.26 5.07
C LEU A 150 6.65 16.63 3.84
N GLY A 151 7.51 17.37 3.15
CA GLY A 151 8.30 16.87 2.03
C GLY A 151 9.26 15.77 2.44
N THR A 152 9.95 15.92 3.58
CA THR A 152 10.90 14.92 4.10
C THR A 152 10.18 13.64 4.50
N PHE A 153 9.07 13.73 5.24
CA PHE A 153 8.24 12.57 5.58
C PHE A 153 7.68 11.89 4.33
N THR A 154 7.23 12.68 3.35
CA THR A 154 6.74 12.15 2.08
C THR A 154 7.81 11.37 1.33
N LEU A 155 9.02 11.92 1.24
CA LEU A 155 10.14 11.29 0.56
C LEU A 155 10.58 10.01 1.27
N ILE A 156 10.78 10.05 2.59
CA ILE A 156 11.25 8.88 3.35
C ILE A 156 10.21 7.76 3.27
N LEU A 157 8.94 8.03 3.61
CA LEU A 157 7.91 7.00 3.65
C LEU A 157 7.54 6.52 2.25
N GLY A 158 7.41 7.44 1.29
CA GLY A 158 7.13 7.10 -0.10
C GLY A 158 8.25 6.26 -0.70
N TRP A 159 9.52 6.60 -0.45
CA TRP A 159 10.65 5.82 -0.93
C TRP A 159 10.70 4.42 -0.30
N MET A 160 10.47 4.33 1.02
CA MET A 160 10.37 3.04 1.72
C MET A 160 9.25 2.17 1.15
N GLY A 161 8.07 2.74 0.88
CA GLY A 161 6.94 2.02 0.29
C GLY A 161 7.23 1.49 -1.12
N VAL A 162 7.85 2.33 -1.97
CA VAL A 162 8.27 1.92 -3.32
C VAL A 162 9.35 0.84 -3.26
N TRP A 163 10.35 0.98 -2.38
CA TRP A 163 11.41 0.00 -2.22
C TRP A 163 10.87 -1.35 -1.73
N ARG A 164 9.98 -1.33 -0.74
CA ARG A 164 9.32 -2.54 -0.24
C ARG A 164 8.56 -3.27 -1.35
N SER A 165 7.81 -2.53 -2.17
CA SER A 165 7.05 -3.13 -3.29
C SER A 165 7.98 -3.81 -4.29
N ARG A 166 9.12 -3.19 -4.61
CA ARG A 166 10.15 -3.78 -5.50
C ARG A 166 10.78 -5.03 -4.90
N LEU A 167 11.07 -5.03 -3.59
CA LEU A 167 11.62 -6.20 -2.91
C LEU A 167 10.61 -7.36 -2.87
N GLU A 168 9.34 -7.08 -2.65
CA GLU A 168 8.28 -8.10 -2.68
C GLU A 168 8.15 -8.73 -4.08
N GLU A 169 8.20 -7.92 -5.15
CA GLU A 169 8.20 -8.41 -6.53
C GLU A 169 9.44 -9.26 -6.84
N ALA A 170 10.63 -8.79 -6.44
CA ALA A 170 11.87 -9.54 -6.64
C ALA A 170 11.89 -10.87 -5.88
N LEU A 171 11.37 -10.88 -4.64
CA LEU A 171 11.27 -12.10 -3.83
C LEU A 171 10.31 -13.11 -4.45
N ARG A 172 9.15 -12.65 -4.97
CA ARG A 172 8.20 -13.52 -5.68
C ARG A 172 8.85 -14.15 -6.91
N GLY A 173 9.50 -13.34 -7.75
CA GLY A 173 10.20 -13.85 -8.93
C GLY A 173 11.31 -14.86 -8.58
N ALA A 174 12.06 -14.61 -7.50
CA ALA A 174 13.08 -15.54 -7.02
C ALA A 174 12.47 -16.86 -6.52
N ASN A 175 11.33 -16.81 -5.83
CA ASN A 175 10.65 -18.01 -5.34
C ASN A 175 10.05 -18.84 -6.48
N GLU A 176 9.35 -18.20 -7.43
CA GLU A 176 8.82 -18.87 -8.63
C GLU A 176 9.94 -19.55 -9.43
N GLY A 177 11.10 -18.89 -9.57
CA GLY A 177 12.27 -19.47 -10.21
C GLY A 177 12.89 -20.65 -9.45
N LEU A 178 12.83 -20.65 -8.11
CA LEU A 178 13.25 -21.79 -7.29
C LEU A 178 12.28 -22.96 -7.42
N GLU A 179 10.98 -22.71 -7.33
CA GLU A 179 9.94 -23.73 -7.48
C GLU A 179 10.01 -24.39 -8.85
N ALA A 180 10.24 -23.62 -9.92
CA ALA A 180 10.43 -24.17 -11.27
C ALA A 180 11.66 -25.10 -11.35
N ARG A 181 12.80 -24.71 -10.76
CA ARG A 181 14.00 -25.56 -10.73
C ARG A 181 13.82 -26.81 -9.88
N VAL A 182 13.09 -26.71 -8.77
CA VAL A 182 12.77 -27.88 -7.94
C VAL A 182 11.89 -28.83 -8.74
N ALA A 183 10.84 -28.34 -9.41
CA ALA A 183 9.98 -29.16 -10.25
C ALA A 183 10.76 -29.84 -11.39
N GLU A 184 11.67 -29.11 -12.05
CA GLU A 184 12.55 -29.68 -13.09
C GLU A 184 13.44 -30.80 -12.54
N ARG A 185 14.09 -30.56 -11.39
CA ARG A 185 14.96 -31.56 -10.75
C ARG A 185 14.18 -32.77 -10.28
N THR A 186 12.99 -32.59 -9.72
CA THR A 186 12.12 -33.68 -9.32
C THR A 186 11.70 -34.51 -10.53
N ALA A 187 11.30 -33.88 -11.64
CA ALA A 187 10.95 -34.58 -12.87
C ALA A 187 12.14 -35.36 -13.46
N LEU A 188 13.36 -34.80 -13.41
CA LEU A 188 14.58 -35.51 -13.82
C LEU A 188 14.85 -36.73 -12.93
N LEU A 189 14.75 -36.58 -11.62
CA LEU A 189 14.96 -37.69 -10.67
C LEU A 189 13.91 -38.79 -10.84
N GLU A 190 12.64 -38.43 -11.06
CA GLU A 190 11.58 -39.41 -11.33
C GLU A 190 11.85 -40.22 -12.61
N ARG A 191 12.38 -39.58 -13.66
CA ARG A 191 12.82 -40.26 -14.88
C ARG A 191 13.99 -41.20 -14.62
N GLU A 192 15.02 -40.75 -13.92
CA GLU A 192 16.17 -41.60 -13.56
C GLU A 192 15.75 -42.82 -12.72
N VAL A 193 14.85 -42.63 -11.75
CA VAL A 193 14.32 -43.72 -10.93
C VAL A 193 13.51 -44.70 -11.78
N ALA A 194 12.65 -44.21 -12.68
CA ALA A 194 11.88 -45.06 -13.58
C ALA A 194 12.81 -45.90 -14.50
N GLU A 195 13.87 -45.30 -15.03
CA GLU A 195 14.88 -45.99 -15.84
C GLU A 195 15.62 -47.08 -15.06
N ARG A 196 16.04 -46.78 -13.81
CA ARG A 196 16.70 -47.76 -12.94
C ARG A 196 15.78 -48.94 -12.62
N VAL A 197 14.53 -48.69 -12.25
CA VAL A 197 13.54 -49.73 -11.98
C VAL A 197 13.30 -50.61 -13.22
N ALA A 198 13.24 -50.02 -14.41
CA ALA A 198 13.09 -50.77 -15.66
C ALA A 198 14.35 -51.60 -16.00
N ALA A 199 15.54 -51.11 -15.70
CA ALA A 199 16.79 -51.85 -15.87
C ALA A 199 16.89 -53.03 -14.88
N GLU A 200 16.56 -52.81 -13.61
CA GLU A 200 16.54 -53.86 -12.57
C GLU A 200 15.56 -54.99 -12.93
N ARG A 201 14.35 -54.64 -13.39
CA ARG A 201 13.38 -55.65 -13.87
C ARG A 201 13.95 -56.51 -14.99
N ARG A 202 14.54 -55.89 -16.02
CA ARG A 202 15.19 -56.61 -17.13
C ARG A 202 16.33 -57.52 -16.67
N ALA A 203 17.14 -57.06 -15.71
CA ALA A 203 18.23 -57.85 -15.16
C ALA A 203 17.71 -59.06 -14.35
N ASN A 204 16.66 -58.86 -13.56
CA ASN A 204 16.00 -59.93 -12.80
C ASN A 204 15.37 -60.98 -13.73
N ASP A 205 14.70 -60.55 -14.80
CA ASP A 205 14.11 -61.44 -15.81
C ASP A 205 15.20 -62.28 -16.52
N ALA A 206 16.33 -61.66 -16.88
CA ALA A 206 17.47 -62.34 -17.49
C ALA A 206 18.11 -63.36 -16.54
N ASN A 207 18.29 -63.00 -15.26
CA ASN A 207 18.78 -63.91 -14.23
C ASN A 207 17.83 -65.10 -14.02
N ALA A 208 16.52 -64.85 -13.95
CA ALA A 208 15.51 -65.91 -13.82
C ALA A 208 15.47 -66.85 -15.05
N ALA A 209 15.68 -66.32 -16.25
CA ALA A 209 15.82 -67.13 -17.46
C ALA A 209 17.08 -68.00 -17.41
N LYS A 210 18.22 -67.45 -16.96
CA LYS A 210 19.48 -68.18 -16.79
C LYS A 210 19.36 -69.31 -15.75
N SER A 211 18.75 -69.04 -14.59
CA SER A 211 18.52 -70.06 -13.56
C SER A 211 17.65 -71.21 -14.06
N ARG A 212 16.62 -70.93 -14.87
CA ARG A 212 15.79 -71.95 -15.52
C ARG A 212 16.57 -72.79 -16.54
N PHE A 213 17.46 -72.16 -17.31
CA PHE A 213 18.30 -72.87 -18.28
C PHE A 213 19.30 -73.82 -17.60
N LEU A 214 19.88 -73.44 -16.46
CA LEU A 214 20.86 -74.28 -15.74
C LEU A 214 20.24 -75.42 -14.93
N ALA A 215 18.92 -75.40 -14.68
CA ALA A 215 18.22 -76.42 -13.91
C ALA A 215 17.71 -77.60 -14.76
N ASN A 216 17.69 -77.44 -16.09
CA ASN A 216 17.36 -78.48 -17.07
C ASN A 216 18.63 -79.09 -17.67
#